data_AF-A0A7X7BWJ4-F1
#
_entry.id   AF-A0A7X7BWJ4-F1
#
_cell.length_a   1.000
_cell.length_b   1.000
_cell.length_c   1.000
_cell.angle_alpha   90.00
_cell.angle_beta   90.00
_cell.angle_gamma   90.00
#
_symmetry.space_group_name_H-M   'P 1'
#
loop_
_entity.id
_entity.type
_entity.pdbx_description
1 polymer ?
#
loop_
_entity_poly.entity_id
_entity_poly.type
_entity_poly.pdbx_seq_one_letter_code
_entity_poly.pdbx_strand_id
1 'polypeptide(L)'
;NAPKVFMKLNCNRAPFIGILFSSFCTLIAVVVNFLIPDGAFMHIMSVATAAATITWGLIVLVQYRFRKAINKEGVELSFKAPFYPFSNIFCLAFLGLLFVMMTQMDSMKYAAYVIPAWVILLYIGFLIRKGLQKRRD
;
A
#
# COMPACT_ATOMS: atom_id res chain seq x y z
N ASN A 1 -6.96 -15.56 1.22
CA ASN A 1 -7.80 -14.34 1.23
C ASN A 1 -8.52 -14.26 2.58
N ALA A 2 -8.95 -13.05 2.97
CA ALA A 2 -9.12 -12.56 4.35
C ALA A 2 -9.75 -13.52 5.39
N PRO A 3 -9.33 -13.46 6.67
CA PRO A 3 -9.90 -14.29 7.74
C PRO A 3 -11.41 -14.12 7.83
N LYS A 4 -12.15 -15.23 8.02
CA LYS A 4 -13.63 -15.24 8.12
C LYS A 4 -14.18 -14.26 9.16
N VAL A 5 -13.38 -13.96 10.19
CA VAL A 5 -13.72 -13.00 11.25
C VAL A 5 -14.00 -11.60 10.69
N PHE A 6 -13.23 -11.13 9.71
CA PHE A 6 -13.44 -9.80 9.11
C PHE A 6 -14.63 -9.73 8.14
N MET A 7 -15.28 -10.86 7.84
CA MET A 7 -16.47 -10.90 6.98
C MET A 7 -17.78 -10.75 7.77
N LYS A 8 -17.75 -10.66 9.10
CA LYS A 8 -18.96 -10.55 9.92
C LYS A 8 -19.58 -9.16 9.78
N LEU A 9 -20.81 -9.11 9.28
CA LEU A 9 -21.58 -7.88 9.07
C LEU A 9 -22.56 -7.65 10.23
N ASN A 10 -22.84 -6.38 10.55
CA ASN A 10 -23.91 -6.00 11.46
C ASN A 10 -25.26 -5.84 10.72
N CYS A 11 -26.30 -5.41 11.45
CA CYS A 11 -27.65 -5.18 10.91
C CYS A 11 -27.67 -4.19 9.74
N ASN A 12 -26.80 -3.18 9.75
CA ASN A 12 -26.66 -2.17 8.70
C ASN A 12 -25.73 -2.62 7.55
N ARG A 13 -25.39 -3.92 7.46
CA ARG A 13 -24.46 -4.50 6.48
C ARG A 13 -23.05 -3.90 6.51
N ALA A 14 -22.65 -3.32 7.64
CA ALA A 14 -21.30 -2.80 7.82
C ALA A 14 -20.40 -3.86 8.48
N PRO A 15 -19.13 -4.03 8.04
CA PRO A 15 -18.16 -4.95 8.63
C PRO A 15 -17.65 -4.39 9.96
N PHE A 16 -18.45 -4.52 11.02
CA PHE A 16 -18.20 -3.83 12.30
C PHE A 16 -16.87 -4.21 12.95
N ILE A 17 -16.39 -5.45 12.77
CA ILE A 17 -15.09 -5.89 13.28
C ILE A 17 -13.95 -5.14 12.59
N GLY A 18 -14.06 -4.92 11.28
CA GLY A 18 -13.07 -4.13 10.53
C GLY A 18 -13.07 -2.67 10.97
N ILE A 19 -14.25 -2.10 11.22
CA ILE A 19 -14.40 -0.72 11.70
C ILE A 19 -13.78 -0.58 13.10
N LEU A 20 -14.16 -1.43 14.05
CA LEU A 20 -13.61 -1.41 15.41
C LEU A 20 -12.10 -1.58 15.43
N PHE A 21 -11.56 -2.49 14.61
CA PHE A 21 -10.12 -2.69 14.49
C PHE A 21 -9.42 -1.43 13.96
N SER A 22 -9.95 -0.82 12.89
CA SER A 22 -9.40 0.43 12.35
C SER A 22 -9.45 1.56 13.38
N SER A 23 -10.59 1.74 14.06
CA SER A 23 -10.75 2.76 15.11
C SER A 23 -9.80 2.51 16.28
N PHE A 24 -9.57 1.26 16.66
CA PHE A 24 -8.62 0.89 17.70
C PHE A 24 -7.18 1.24 17.30
N CYS A 25 -6.77 0.96 16.06
CA CYS A 25 -5.46 1.40 15.55
C CYS A 25 -5.31 2.93 15.59
N THR A 26 -6.35 3.68 15.20
CA THR A 26 -6.36 5.14 15.30
C THR A 26 -6.25 5.62 16.74
N LEU A 27 -6.95 4.97 17.69
CA LEU A 27 -6.87 5.30 19.10
C LEU A 27 -5.44 5.11 19.64
N ILE A 28 -4.77 4.01 19.28
CA ILE A 28 -3.37 3.78 19.65
C ILE A 28 -2.48 4.92 19.14
N ALA A 29 -2.65 5.33 17.87
CA ALA A 29 -1.87 6.43 17.30
C ALA A 29 -2.05 7.75 18.07
N VAL A 30 -3.29 8.06 18.49
CA VAL A 30 -3.61 9.23 19.31
C VAL A 30 -2.98 9.13 20.71
N VAL A 31 -3.06 7.97 21.36
CA VAL A 31 -2.45 7.75 22.68
C VAL A 31 -0.93 7.90 22.62
N VAL A 32 -0.28 7.31 21.61
CA VAL A 32 1.17 7.45 21.39
C VAL A 32 1.55 8.91 21.18
N ASN A 33 0.74 9.66 20.41
CA ASN A 33 0.96 11.09 20.19
C ASN A 33 0.88 11.91 21.49
N PHE A 34 -0.06 11.56 22.38
CA PHE A 34 -0.22 12.25 23.66
C PHE A 34 0.94 11.96 24.63
N LEU A 35 1.46 10.72 24.65
CA LEU A 35 2.54 10.31 25.54
C LEU A 35 3.93 10.80 25.09
N ILE A 36 4.13 10.97 23.78
CA ILE A 36 5.41 11.42 23.19
C ILE A 36 5.11 12.61 22.26
N PRO A 37 4.87 13.81 22.81
CA PRO A 37 4.51 14.98 22.01
C PRO A 37 5.66 15.41 21.07
N ASP A 38 6.91 15.22 21.51
CA ASP A 38 8.09 15.57 20.73
C ASP A 38 8.41 14.48 19.70
N GLY A 39 7.95 14.69 18.47
CA GLY A 39 8.38 13.92 17.29
C GLY A 39 7.56 12.66 16.95
N ALA A 40 6.71 12.13 17.84
CA ALA A 40 5.91 10.94 17.52
C ALA A 40 4.93 11.17 16.37
N PHE A 41 4.32 12.35 16.30
CA PHE A 41 3.48 12.73 15.16
C PHE A 41 4.24 12.61 13.83
N MET A 42 5.47 13.11 13.80
CA MET A 42 6.29 13.12 12.59
C MET A 42 6.68 11.70 12.17
N HIS A 43 6.94 10.81 13.13
CA HIS A 43 7.19 9.39 12.85
C HIS A 43 5.94 8.65 12.36
N ILE A 44 4.76 8.91 12.92
CA ILE A 44 3.50 8.32 12.45
C ILE A 44 3.22 8.78 11.01
N MET A 45 3.38 10.09 10.75
CA MET A 45 3.18 10.66 9.42
C MET A 45 4.21 10.13 8.42
N SER A 46 5.45 9.87 8.81
CA SER A 46 6.47 9.31 7.92
C SER A 46 6.13 7.89 7.50
N VAL A 47 5.69 7.05 8.44
CA VAL A 47 5.23 5.68 8.13
C VAL A 47 3.95 5.70 7.29
N ALA A 48 3.00 6.59 7.58
CA ALA A 48 1.80 6.76 6.76
C ALA A 48 2.14 7.18 5.32
N THR A 49 3.09 8.10 5.17
CA THR A 49 3.59 8.54 3.86
C THR A 49 4.26 7.39 3.11
N ALA A 50 5.10 6.59 3.78
CA ALA A 50 5.71 5.40 3.19
C ALA A 50 4.66 4.39 2.69
N ALA A 51 3.64 4.11 3.50
CA ALA A 51 2.54 3.23 3.12
C ALA A 51 1.74 3.79 1.92
N ALA A 52 1.50 5.11 1.90
CA ALA A 52 0.85 5.77 0.77
C ALA A 52 1.70 5.66 -0.51
N THR A 53 3.01 5.92 -0.44
CA THR A 53 3.94 5.79 -1.57
C THR A 53 3.91 4.38 -2.16
N ILE A 54 3.91 3.33 -1.33
CA ILE A 54 3.75 1.95 -1.79
C ILE A 54 2.40 1.76 -2.48
N THR A 55 1.32 2.24 -1.87
CA THR A 55 -0.05 2.05 -2.39
C THR A 55 -0.20 2.68 -3.77
N TRP A 56 0.23 3.93 -3.92
CA TRP A 56 0.20 4.63 -5.21
C TRP A 56 1.12 3.98 -6.24
N GLY A 57 2.33 3.58 -5.84
CA GLY A 57 3.26 2.87 -6.71
C GLY A 57 2.65 1.57 -7.24
N LEU A 58 1.99 0.80 -6.37
CA LEU A 58 1.30 -0.43 -6.75
C LEU A 58 0.12 -0.16 -7.69
N ILE A 59 -0.71 0.85 -7.42
CA ILE A 59 -1.84 1.22 -8.28
C ILE A 59 -1.35 1.53 -9.70
N VAL A 60 -0.33 2.39 -9.83
CA VAL A 60 0.21 2.80 -11.14
C VAL A 60 0.88 1.62 -11.85
N LEU A 61 1.61 0.78 -11.12
CA LEU A 61 2.23 -0.41 -11.68
C LEU A 61 1.19 -1.42 -12.19
N VAL A 62 0.14 -1.68 -11.41
CA VAL A 62 -0.96 -2.56 -11.80
C VAL A 62 -1.69 -1.99 -13.00
N GLN A 63 -1.99 -0.68 -13.02
CA GLN A 63 -2.61 -0.01 -14.16
C GLN A 63 -1.75 -0.13 -15.43
N TYR A 64 -0.44 0.07 -15.32
CA TYR A 64 0.49 -0.07 -16.43
C TYR A 64 0.52 -1.51 -16.98
N ARG A 65 0.59 -2.52 -16.10
CA ARG A 65 0.57 -3.93 -16.51
C ARG A 65 -0.78 -4.34 -17.09
N PHE A 66 -1.88 -3.87 -16.50
CA PHE A 66 -3.24 -4.09 -16.99
C PHE A 66 -3.40 -3.56 -18.41
N ARG A 67 -2.97 -2.32 -18.68
CA ARG A 67 -2.97 -1.74 -20.02
C ARG A 67 -2.14 -2.54 -21.02
N LYS A 68 -0.96 -3.00 -20.61
CA LYS A 68 -0.10 -3.83 -21.46
C LYS A 68 -0.75 -5.17 -21.80
N ALA A 69 -1.46 -5.78 -20.85
CA ALA A 69 -2.20 -7.03 -21.07
C ALA A 69 -3.39 -6.82 -22.01
N ILE A 70 -4.23 -5.82 -21.76
CA ILE A 70 -5.39 -5.49 -22.59
C ILE A 70 -4.99 -5.15 -24.03
N ASN A 71 -3.92 -4.37 -24.22
CA ASN A 71 -3.43 -4.04 -25.56
C ASN A 71 -2.91 -5.28 -26.32
N LYS A 72 -2.41 -6.29 -25.60
CA LYS A 72 -1.99 -7.58 -26.19
C LYS A 72 -3.20 -8.43 -26.60
N GLU A 73 -4.30 -8.33 -25.87
CA GLU A 73 -5.55 -9.03 -26.15
C GLU A 73 -6.43 -8.32 -27.19
N GLY A 74 -6.06 -7.11 -27.63
CA GLY A 74 -6.79 -6.36 -28.65
C GLY A 74 -8.15 -5.82 -28.18
N VAL A 75 -8.40 -5.80 -26.86
CA VAL A 75 -9.67 -5.32 -26.30
C VAL A 75 -9.65 -3.79 -26.22
N GLU A 76 -10.64 -3.15 -26.85
CA GLU A 76 -10.81 -1.69 -26.75
C GLU A 76 -11.39 -1.30 -25.39
N LEU A 77 -10.70 -0.41 -24.68
CA LEU A 77 -11.16 0.12 -23.40
C LEU A 77 -12.13 1.28 -23.61
N SER A 78 -13.28 1.21 -22.94
CA SER A 78 -14.29 2.27 -22.89
C SER A 78 -13.74 3.59 -22.35
N PHE A 79 -12.79 3.53 -21.40
CA PHE A 79 -12.09 4.69 -20.87
C PHE A 79 -10.60 4.64 -21.24
N LYS A 80 -10.14 5.63 -22.01
CA LYS A 80 -8.73 5.83 -22.39
C LYS A 80 -8.12 6.89 -21.48
N ALA A 81 -7.17 6.49 -20.63
CA ALA A 81 -6.48 7.44 -19.77
C ALA A 81 -5.71 8.45 -20.64
N PRO A 82 -5.84 9.77 -20.40
CA PRO A 82 -5.13 10.76 -21.19
C PRO A 82 -3.61 10.60 -20.99
N PHE A 83 -2.85 10.78 -22.07
CA PHE A 83 -1.37 10.71 -22.08
C PHE A 83 -0.76 9.35 -21.67
N TYR A 84 -1.49 8.23 -21.80
CA TYR A 84 -0.88 6.91 -21.71
C TYR A 84 0.12 6.69 -22.87
N PRO A 85 1.33 6.14 -22.65
CA PRO A 85 1.91 5.61 -21.41
C PRO A 85 2.72 6.63 -20.57
N PHE A 86 2.94 7.85 -21.08
CA PHE A 86 3.79 8.85 -20.46
C PHE A 86 3.35 9.24 -19.04
N SER A 87 2.04 9.36 -18.80
CA SER A 87 1.49 9.69 -17.48
C SER A 87 1.89 8.68 -16.40
N ASN A 88 1.83 7.38 -16.70
CA ASN A 88 2.20 6.33 -15.73
C ASN A 88 3.71 6.34 -15.45
N ILE A 89 4.53 6.54 -16.49
CA ILE A 89 5.99 6.61 -16.35
C ILE A 89 6.37 7.84 -15.52
N PHE A 90 5.76 8.99 -15.80
CA PHE A 90 5.97 10.22 -15.03
C PHE A 90 5.57 10.03 -13.56
N CYS A 91 4.42 9.41 -13.29
CA CYS A 91 3.98 9.15 -11.93
C CYS A 91 4.94 8.21 -11.18
N LEU A 92 5.42 7.13 -11.81
CA LEU A 92 6.42 6.25 -11.21
C LEU A 92 7.75 6.96 -10.98
N ALA A 93 8.20 7.80 -11.92
CA ALA A 93 9.41 8.60 -11.75
C ALA A 93 9.27 9.60 -10.59
N PHE A 94 8.11 10.25 -10.46
CA PHE A 94 7.81 11.16 -9.36
C PHE A 94 7.78 10.43 -8.01
N LEU A 95 7.14 9.25 -7.93
CA LEU A 95 7.16 8.42 -6.72
C LEU A 95 8.58 7.94 -6.37
N GLY A 96 9.40 7.64 -7.38
CA GLY A 96 10.82 7.33 -7.21
C GLY A 96 11.62 8.51 -6.66
N LEU A 97 11.37 9.71 -7.18
CA LEU A 97 11.95 10.95 -6.65
C LEU A 97 11.55 11.18 -5.18
N LEU A 98 10.26 11.02 -4.85
CA LEU A 98 9.79 11.13 -3.48
C LEU A 98 10.49 10.13 -2.56
N PHE A 99 10.66 8.89 -3.01
CA PHE A 99 11.41 7.88 -2.26
C PHE A 99 12.85 8.31 -2.00
N VAL A 100 13.55 8.85 -3.01
CA VAL A 100 14.92 9.36 -2.85
C VAL A 100 14.96 10.53 -1.85
N MET A 101 14.03 11.49 -1.97
CA MET A 101 13.94 12.60 -1.01
C MET A 101 13.69 12.11 0.42
N MET A 102 12.85 11.10 0.62
CA MET A 102 12.61 10.50 1.94
C MET A 102 13.89 9.94 2.56
N THR A 103 14.84 9.43 1.78
CA THR A 103 16.14 8.93 2.29
C THR A 103 17.09 10.02 2.77
N GLN A 104 16.89 11.26 2.30
CA GLN A 104 17.72 12.42 2.63
C GLN A 104 17.20 13.20 3.84
N MET A 105 15.94 13.00 4.23
CA MET A 105 15.31 13.67 5.37
C MET A 105 15.42 12.80 6.63
N ASP A 106 16.08 13.29 7.68
CA ASP A 106 16.31 12.50 8.92
C ASP A 106 15.01 11.99 9.57
N SER A 107 13.93 12.76 9.49
CA SER A 107 12.62 12.38 10.02
C SER A 107 11.91 11.28 9.22
N MET A 108 12.27 11.10 7.94
CA MET A 108 11.62 10.19 6.99
C MET A 108 12.53 9.02 6.59
N LYS A 109 13.83 9.11 6.84
CA LYS A 109 14.83 8.13 6.42
C LYS A 109 14.52 6.72 6.91
N TYR A 110 14.07 6.60 8.17
CA TYR A 110 13.64 5.31 8.72
C TYR A 110 12.41 4.76 7.97
N ALA A 111 11.42 5.60 7.68
CA ALA A 111 10.24 5.20 6.92
C ALA A 111 10.58 4.80 5.47
N ALA A 112 11.61 5.42 4.88
CA ALA A 112 12.11 5.02 3.56
C ALA A 112 12.66 3.59 3.57
N TYR A 113 13.37 3.16 4.62
CA TYR A 113 13.84 1.77 4.75
C TYR A 113 12.71 0.77 5.03
N VAL A 114 11.61 1.21 5.65
CA VAL A 114 10.43 0.36 5.87
C VAL A 114 9.79 -0.07 4.54
N ILE A 115 9.85 0.78 3.51
CA ILE A 115 9.25 0.47 2.19
C ILE A 115 9.81 -0.84 1.59
N PRO A 116 11.12 -0.97 1.31
CA PRO A 116 11.67 -2.19 0.74
C PRO A 116 11.55 -3.37 1.72
N ALA A 117 11.72 -3.16 3.02
CA ALA A 117 11.55 -4.21 4.02
C ALA A 117 10.13 -4.81 3.98
N TRP A 118 9.11 -3.96 3.86
CA TRP A 118 7.72 -4.38 3.74
C TRP A 118 7.45 -5.13 2.43
N VAL A 119 7.99 -4.64 1.32
CA VAL A 119 7.86 -5.32 0.01
C VAL A 119 8.52 -6.71 0.05
N ILE A 120 9.70 -6.83 0.67
CA ILE A 120 10.39 -8.12 0.86
C ILE A 120 9.56 -9.05 1.74
N LEU A 121 9.01 -8.56 2.85
CA LEU A 121 8.14 -9.34 3.73
C LEU A 121 6.92 -9.89 2.97
N LEU A 122 6.26 -9.05 2.18
CA LEU A 122 5.13 -9.47 1.34
C LEU A 122 5.56 -10.50 0.28
N TYR A 123 6.74 -10.31 -0.32
CA TYR A 123 7.30 -11.26 -1.29
C TYR A 123 7.61 -12.62 -0.68
N ILE A 124 8.21 -12.66 0.52
CA ILE A 124 8.45 -13.89 1.28
C ILE A 124 7.11 -14.56 1.62
N GLY A 125 6.13 -13.80 2.11
CA GLY A 125 4.78 -14.32 2.39
C GLY A 125 4.11 -14.92 1.14
N PHE A 126 4.30 -14.29 -0.02
CA PHE A 126 3.84 -14.82 -1.31
C PHE A 126 4.54 -16.14 -1.68
N LEU A 127 5.86 -16.22 -1.52
CA LEU A 127 6.62 -17.44 -1.81
C LEU A 127 6.20 -18.61 -0.91
N ILE A 128 6.03 -18.37 0.38
CA ILE A 128 5.55 -19.38 1.34
C ILE A 128 4.17 -19.86 0.93
N ARG A 129 3.24 -18.94 0.62
CA ARG A 129 1.89 -19.30 0.17
C ARG A 129 1.92 -20.12 -1.12
N LYS A 130 2.75 -19.73 -2.10
CA LYS A 130 2.89 -20.46 -3.37
C LYS A 130 3.44 -21.87 -3.14
N GLY A 131 4.40 -22.03 -2.23
CA GLY A 131 4.93 -23.34 -1.84
C GLY A 131 3.90 -24.22 -1.14
N LEU A 132 3.05 -23.64 -0.29
CA LEU A 132 1.94 -24.36 0.37
C LEU A 132 0.84 -24.76 -0.61
N GLN A 133 0.51 -23.92 -1.60
CA GLN A 133 -0.46 -24.26 -2.65
C GLN A 133 0.04 -25.40 -3.53
N LYS A 134 1.31 -25.37 -3.95
CA LYS A 134 1.92 -26.45 -4.75
C LYS A 134 1.99 -27.81 -4.04
N ARG A 135 1.92 -27.86 -2.71
CA ARG A 135 1.84 -29.11 -1.93
C ARG A 135 0.43 -29.65 -1.75
N ARG A 136 -0.59 -28.86 -2.09
CA ARG A 136 -2.02 -29.20 -1.90
C ARG A 136 -2.68 -29.65 -3.20
N ASP A 137 -2.05 -29.37 -4.35
CA ASP A 137 -2.38 -29.90 -5.68
C ASP A 137 -1.51 -31.12 -5.97
#